data_AF-A0A660U5V1-F1
#
_entry.id   AF-A0A660U5V1-F1
#
_cell.length_a   1.000
_cell.length_b   1.000
_cell.length_c   1.000
_cell.angle_alpha   90.00
_cell.angle_beta   90.00
_cell.angle_gamma   90.00
#
_symmetry.space_group_name_H-M   'P 1'
#
loop_
_entity.id
_entity.type
_entity.pdbx_description
1 polymer ?
#
loop_
_entity_poly.entity_id
_entity_poly.type
_entity_poly.pdbx_seq_one_letter_code
_entity_poly.pdbx_strand_id
1 'polypeptide(L)'
;RGARSTFEEWYQNGSWRSGSFSGFLRSHSHAWSAYPAKFLIWNLIGFEIAEPGCRRVRVNPKETPFDYSVVCPTPLGDVRVVRRNGEVRVEAPDLMRVERA
;
A
#
# COMPACT_ATOMS: atom_id res chain seq x y z
N ARG A 1 -9.50 21.12 -1.35
CA ARG A 1 -8.32 22.03 -1.38
C ARG A 1 -7.36 21.78 -2.56
N GLY A 2 -7.69 20.96 -3.56
CA GLY A 2 -6.83 20.80 -4.75
C GLY A 2 -5.46 20.17 -4.51
N ALA A 3 -5.24 19.48 -3.38
CA ALA A 3 -3.97 18.82 -3.08
C ALA A 3 -3.66 17.73 -4.12
N ARG A 4 -2.39 17.63 -4.52
CA ARG A 4 -1.88 16.64 -5.50
C ARG A 4 -0.80 15.72 -4.90
N SER A 5 -0.51 15.89 -3.62
CA SER A 5 0.50 15.17 -2.83
C SER A 5 0.02 15.07 -1.39
N THR A 6 0.67 14.21 -0.60
CA THR A 6 0.38 14.07 0.82
C THR A 6 1.13 15.14 1.63
N PHE A 7 0.42 15.82 2.52
CA PHE A 7 1.03 16.79 3.43
C PHE A 7 1.84 16.07 4.52
N GLU A 8 2.86 16.74 5.05
CA GLU A 8 3.65 16.25 6.18
C GLU A 8 2.77 16.05 7.42
N GLU A 9 1.94 16.99 7.80
CA GLU A 9 1.03 16.83 8.94
C GLU A 9 -0.36 17.33 8.59
N TRP A 10 -1.28 17.16 9.52
CA TRP A 10 -2.63 17.70 9.44
C TRP A 10 -2.64 19.23 9.33
N TYR A 11 -1.66 19.89 9.93
CA TYR A 11 -1.47 21.34 9.87
C TYR A 11 -0.36 21.70 8.87
N GLN A 12 -0.62 22.68 8.02
CA GLN A 12 0.31 23.13 6.95
C GLN A 12 1.27 24.24 7.41
N ASN A 13 0.89 24.99 8.45
CA ASN A 13 1.57 26.18 8.93
C ASN A 13 2.07 26.06 10.37
N GLY A 14 2.21 24.82 10.89
CA GLY A 14 2.75 24.61 12.22
C GLY A 14 2.53 23.20 12.76
N SER A 15 2.62 23.07 14.08
CA SER A 15 2.37 21.82 14.80
C SER A 15 1.86 22.06 16.22
N TRP A 16 1.13 21.08 16.74
CA TRP A 16 0.64 21.02 18.12
C TRP A 16 1.37 19.99 18.99
N ARG A 17 2.39 19.31 18.46
CA ARG A 17 3.07 18.19 19.14
C ARG A 17 3.76 18.58 20.45
N SER A 18 4.04 19.86 20.68
CA SER A 18 4.62 20.39 21.91
C SER A 18 3.58 20.75 23.00
N GLY A 19 2.29 20.49 22.77
CA GLY A 19 1.21 20.91 23.68
C GLY A 19 0.77 22.36 23.51
N SER A 20 1.39 23.10 22.59
CA SER A 20 1.03 24.45 22.17
C SER A 20 1.24 24.57 20.65
N PHE A 21 0.59 25.55 20.01
CA PHE A 21 0.79 25.76 18.57
C PHE A 21 2.12 26.47 18.32
N SER A 22 3.00 25.82 17.56
CA SER A 22 4.22 26.42 17.02
C SER A 22 4.08 26.62 15.52
N GLY A 23 4.19 27.87 15.06
CA GLY A 23 3.99 28.26 13.66
C GLY A 23 5.28 28.15 12.84
N PHE A 24 5.27 27.31 11.80
CA PHE A 24 6.36 27.17 10.84
C PHE A 24 5.86 26.45 9.58
N LEU A 25 6.55 26.62 8.45
CA LEU A 25 6.15 26.00 7.19
C LEU A 25 6.39 24.48 7.22
N ARG A 26 5.38 23.72 6.79
CA ARG A 26 5.46 22.27 6.61
C ARG A 26 5.56 21.89 5.14
N SER A 27 6.13 20.71 4.87
CA SER A 27 6.15 20.20 3.50
C SER A 27 4.74 19.83 3.04
N HIS A 28 4.38 20.28 1.84
CA HIS A 28 3.14 19.89 1.18
C HIS A 28 3.26 18.60 0.34
N SER A 29 4.46 18.01 0.30
CA SER A 29 4.73 16.76 -0.42
C SER A 29 5.69 15.93 0.41
N HIS A 30 5.14 15.13 1.31
CA HIS A 30 5.90 14.37 2.28
C HIS A 30 5.46 12.90 2.30
N ALA A 31 6.42 12.02 2.08
CA ALA A 31 6.18 10.60 1.78
C ALA A 31 5.67 9.80 2.99
N TRP A 32 6.01 10.18 4.24
CA TRP A 32 5.54 9.43 5.42
C TRP A 32 4.00 9.36 5.49
N SER A 33 3.31 10.31 4.84
CA SER A 33 1.85 10.44 4.87
C SER A 33 1.20 9.67 3.73
N ALA A 34 2.00 9.06 2.85
CA ALA A 34 1.54 8.23 1.74
C ALA A 34 1.30 6.76 2.14
N TYR A 35 1.53 6.40 3.40
CA TYR A 35 1.27 5.04 3.89
C TYR A 35 -0.15 4.49 3.58
N PRO A 36 -1.24 5.31 3.57
CA PRO A 36 -2.56 4.83 3.17
C PRO A 36 -2.59 4.14 1.80
N ALA A 37 -1.75 4.54 0.84
CA ALA A 37 -1.67 3.87 -0.45
C ALA A 37 -1.22 2.42 -0.29
N LYS A 38 -0.09 2.18 0.41
CA LYS A 38 0.39 0.83 0.72
C LYS A 38 -0.65 0.05 1.53
N PHE A 39 -1.19 0.66 2.59
CA PHE A 39 -2.16 0.01 3.46
C PHE A 39 -3.38 -0.50 2.68
N LEU A 40 -4.02 0.36 1.88
CA LEU A 40 -5.22 -0.02 1.12
C LEU A 40 -4.90 -1.09 0.07
N ILE A 41 -3.82 -0.92 -0.69
CA ILE A 41 -3.43 -1.85 -1.75
C ILE A 41 -3.09 -3.22 -1.16
N TRP A 42 -2.25 -3.28 -0.13
CA TRP A 42 -1.80 -4.54 0.45
C TRP A 42 -2.94 -5.26 1.19
N ASN A 43 -3.79 -4.53 1.93
CA ASN A 43 -4.91 -5.16 2.63
C ASN A 43 -6.01 -5.64 1.67
N LEU A 44 -6.21 -4.97 0.53
CA LEU A 44 -7.16 -5.41 -0.50
C LEU A 44 -6.80 -6.80 -1.03
N ILE A 45 -5.50 -7.09 -1.21
CA ILE A 45 -5.04 -8.38 -1.72
C ILE A 45 -4.47 -9.32 -0.64
N GLY A 46 -4.49 -8.89 0.63
CA GLY A 46 -3.90 -9.61 1.75
C GLY A 46 -2.40 -9.93 1.57
N PHE A 47 -1.63 -8.99 1.00
CA PHE A 47 -0.21 -9.20 0.69
C PHE A 47 0.67 -9.16 1.95
N GLU A 48 1.42 -10.22 2.19
CA GLU A 48 2.38 -10.33 3.30
C GLU A 48 3.72 -10.87 2.80
N ILE A 49 4.81 -10.25 3.25
CA ILE A 49 6.16 -10.77 3.04
C ILE A 49 6.44 -11.81 4.14
N ALA A 50 6.40 -13.09 3.78
CA ALA A 50 6.59 -14.19 4.73
C ALA A 50 8.07 -14.60 4.89
N GLU A 51 8.95 -14.18 3.97
CA GLU A 51 10.40 -14.36 4.04
C GLU A 51 11.17 -13.17 3.43
N PRO A 52 12.38 -12.85 3.96
CA PRO A 52 13.21 -11.77 3.42
C PRO A 52 13.49 -11.90 1.92
N GLY A 53 13.52 -10.77 1.23
CA GLY A 53 13.70 -10.73 -0.23
C GLY A 53 12.49 -11.25 -1.02
N CYS A 54 11.34 -11.43 -0.37
CA CYS A 54 10.11 -11.92 -0.98
C CYS A 54 10.24 -13.32 -1.59
N ARG A 55 11.16 -14.16 -1.08
CA ARG A 55 11.26 -15.58 -1.49
C ARG A 55 9.97 -16.35 -1.24
N ARG A 56 9.25 -15.95 -0.18
CA ARG A 56 7.91 -16.42 0.13
C ARG A 56 7.00 -15.23 0.46
N VAL A 57 5.82 -15.22 -0.14
CA VAL A 57 4.77 -14.24 0.13
C VAL A 57 3.43 -14.93 0.35
N ARG A 58 2.53 -14.26 1.08
CA ARG A 58 1.11 -14.66 1.17
C ARG A 58 0.25 -13.66 0.44
N VAL A 59 -0.83 -14.16 -0.14
CA VAL A 59 -1.92 -13.35 -0.69
C VAL A 59 -3.25 -13.90 -0.20
N ASN A 60 -4.14 -13.01 0.22
CA ASN A 60 -5.52 -13.33 0.57
C ASN A 60 -6.44 -12.25 -0.05
N PRO A 61 -6.76 -12.38 -1.36
CA PRO A 61 -7.52 -11.37 -2.09
C PRO A 61 -8.93 -11.22 -1.53
N LYS A 62 -9.30 -10.01 -1.11
CA LYS A 62 -10.59 -9.75 -0.49
C LYS A 62 -11.72 -9.85 -1.51
N GLU A 63 -12.83 -10.43 -1.07
CA GLU A 63 -14.10 -10.31 -1.78
C GLU A 63 -14.63 -8.89 -1.61
N THR A 64 -14.97 -8.26 -2.73
CA THR A 64 -15.49 -6.89 -2.76
C THR A 64 -16.64 -6.82 -3.78
N PRO A 65 -17.51 -5.81 -3.70
CA PRO A 65 -18.57 -5.61 -4.69
C PRO A 65 -18.05 -5.07 -6.04
N PHE A 66 -16.72 -4.90 -6.20
CA PHE A 66 -16.10 -4.37 -7.40
C PHE A 66 -14.94 -5.26 -7.90
N ASP A 67 -14.54 -5.04 -9.14
CA ASP A 67 -13.35 -5.67 -9.73
C ASP A 67 -12.09 -4.88 -9.37
N TYR A 68 -10.96 -5.57 -9.23
CA TYR A 68 -9.68 -4.91 -9.00
C TYR A 68 -8.51 -5.64 -9.68
N SER A 69 -7.49 -4.86 -10.02
CA SER A 69 -6.20 -5.34 -10.49
C SER A 69 -5.12 -4.62 -9.70
N VAL A 70 -4.25 -5.39 -9.06
CA VAL A 70 -3.16 -4.89 -8.23
C VAL A 70 -1.86 -5.53 -8.69
N VAL A 71 -0.83 -4.68 -8.80
CA VAL A 71 0.55 -5.10 -9.03
C VAL A 71 1.38 -4.69 -7.83
N CYS A 72 2.00 -5.66 -7.18
CA CYS A 72 2.96 -5.44 -6.10
C CYS A 72 4.37 -5.74 -6.64
N PRO A 73 5.18 -4.70 -6.92
CA PRO A 73 6.56 -4.93 -7.32
C PRO A 73 7.36 -5.51 -6.15
N THR A 74 8.13 -6.56 -6.42
CA THR A 74 9.02 -7.19 -5.44
C THR A 74 10.43 -7.32 -6.02
N PRO A 75 11.46 -7.60 -5.20
CA PRO A 75 12.82 -7.83 -5.69
C PRO A 75 12.95 -8.98 -6.71
N LEU A 76 12.04 -9.97 -6.70
CA LEU A 76 12.06 -11.12 -7.61
C LEU A 76 11.19 -10.92 -8.85
N GLY A 77 10.47 -9.79 -8.94
CA GLY A 77 9.49 -9.50 -9.98
C GLY A 77 8.11 -9.17 -9.42
N ASP A 78 7.15 -8.94 -10.30
CA ASP A 78 5.81 -8.50 -9.91
C ASP A 78 4.94 -9.64 -9.40
N VAL A 79 4.23 -9.41 -8.30
CA VAL A 79 3.05 -10.20 -7.94
C VAL A 79 1.81 -9.48 -8.46
N ARG A 80 1.04 -10.13 -9.33
CA ARG A 80 -0.18 -9.58 -9.91
C ARG A 80 -1.39 -10.32 -9.36
N VAL A 81 -2.35 -9.57 -8.86
CA VAL A 81 -3.62 -10.11 -8.36
C VAL A 81 -4.76 -9.42 -9.11
N VAL A 82 -5.59 -10.20 -9.77
CA VAL A 82 -6.77 -9.73 -10.49
C VAL A 82 -8.00 -10.41 -9.92
N ARG A 83 -8.98 -9.62 -9.49
CA ARG A 83 -10.32 -10.09 -9.21
C ARG A 83 -11.27 -9.53 -10.25
N ARG A 84 -11.96 -10.42 -10.97
CA ARG A 84 -12.92 -10.05 -12.01
C ARG A 84 -14.12 -10.97 -11.98
N ASN A 85 -15.34 -10.42 -11.89
CA ASN A 85 -16.58 -11.20 -11.84
C ASN A 85 -16.58 -12.30 -10.76
N GLY A 86 -15.95 -12.03 -9.61
CA GLY A 86 -15.80 -13.00 -8.52
C GLY A 86 -14.65 -14.00 -8.66
N GLU A 87 -14.03 -14.13 -9.85
CA GLU A 87 -12.85 -14.96 -10.03
C GLU A 87 -11.57 -14.24 -9.59
N VAL A 88 -10.66 -14.97 -8.92
CA VAL A 88 -9.36 -14.45 -8.47
C VAL A 88 -8.21 -15.16 -9.16
N ARG A 89 -7.37 -14.39 -9.85
CA ARG A 89 -6.13 -14.84 -10.50
C ARG A 89 -4.94 -14.20 -9.81
N VAL A 90 -3.92 -15.01 -9.57
CA VAL A 90 -2.67 -14.60 -8.95
C VAL A 90 -1.54 -15.09 -9.83
N GLU A 91 -0.68 -14.18 -10.26
CA GLU A 91 0.53 -14.44 -11.04
C GLU A 91 1.73 -13.95 -10.24
N ALA A 92 2.81 -14.72 -10.25
CA ALA A 92 4.06 -14.39 -9.58
C ALA A 92 5.25 -15.02 -10.31
N PRO A 93 6.48 -14.53 -10.09
CA PRO A 93 7.68 -15.10 -10.71
C PRO A 93 7.97 -16.52 -10.19
N ASP A 94 8.54 -17.39 -11.03
CA ASP A 94 8.83 -18.79 -10.69
C ASP A 94 9.78 -18.96 -9.49
N LEU A 95 10.64 -17.96 -9.24
CA LEU A 95 11.58 -17.94 -8.12
C LEU A 95 10.92 -17.62 -6.77
N MET A 96 9.62 -17.32 -6.74
CA MET A 96 8.85 -16.93 -5.56
C MET A 96 7.83 -18.01 -5.20
N ARG A 97 7.80 -18.40 -3.92
CA ARG A 97 6.71 -19.21 -3.38
C ARG A 97 5.54 -18.34 -2.95
N VAL A 98 4.37 -18.56 -3.54
CA VAL A 98 3.13 -17.86 -3.16
C VAL A 98 2.22 -18.81 -2.39
N GLU A 99 1.81 -18.39 -1.20
CA GLU A 99 0.82 -19.09 -0.38
C GLU A 99 -0.52 -18.34 -0.42
N ARG A 100 -1.62 -19.08 -0.60
CA ARG A 100 -2.97 -18.53 -0.45
C ARG A 100 -3.46 -18.83 0.97
N ALA A 101 -3.88 -17.80 1.69
CA ALA A 101 -4.41 -17.89 3.05
C ALA A 101 -5.94 -17.78 3.06
#